data_AF-A0A8I1S6S3-F1
#
_entry.id   AF-A0A8I1S6S3-F1
#
_cell.length_a   1.000
_cell.length_b   1.000
_cell.length_c   1.000
_cell.angle_alpha   90.00
_cell.angle_beta   90.00
_cell.angle_gamma   90.00
#
_symmetry.space_group_name_H-M   'P 1'
#
loop_
_entity.id
_entity.type
_entity.pdbx_description
1 polymer ?
#
loop_
_entity_poly.entity_id
_entity_poly.type
_entity_poly.pdbx_seq_one_letter_code
_entity_poly.pdbx_strand_id
1 'polypeptide(L)'
;MPVDLWWDDEDAAHIRSRSLRYPGATDIEPDWTIEAAADPGSIVRDPDPKSRVAYVRLIGYSKAAGFVVTVIIDPEDASGVTAWKTRGADLREYLDRKEQRHG
;
A
#
# COMPACT_ATOMS: atom_id res chain seq x y z
N MET A 1 -11.28 -1.93 -9.72
CA MET A 1 -10.44 -2.48 -10.80
C MET A 1 -9.26 -3.15 -10.14
N PRO A 2 -8.90 -4.40 -10.47
CA PRO A 2 -7.57 -4.88 -10.12
C PRO A 2 -6.57 -3.96 -10.84
N VAL A 3 -5.64 -3.38 -10.08
CA VAL A 3 -4.49 -2.68 -10.66
C VAL A 3 -3.46 -3.75 -11.00
N ASP A 4 -2.92 -3.74 -12.22
CA ASP A 4 -1.75 -4.56 -12.59
C ASP A 4 -0.49 -3.92 -11.98
N LEU A 5 -0.49 -3.79 -10.65
CA LEU A 5 0.60 -3.20 -9.89
C LEU A 5 1.88 -4.01 -10.14
N TRP A 6 2.91 -3.32 -10.60
CA TRP A 6 4.23 -3.89 -10.81
C TRP A 6 5.30 -2.98 -10.20
N TRP A 7 6.48 -3.54 -9.99
CA TRP A 7 7.63 -2.84 -9.45
C TRP A 7 8.83 -3.14 -10.34
N ASP A 8 9.56 -2.12 -10.75
CA ASP A 8 10.92 -2.34 -11.23
C ASP A 8 11.85 -2.76 -10.10
N ASP A 9 13.03 -3.24 -10.47
CA ASP A 9 14.01 -3.76 -9.51
C ASP A 9 14.53 -2.69 -8.53
N GLU A 10 14.63 -1.42 -8.96
CA GLU A 10 15.14 -0.34 -8.13
C GLU A 10 14.12 0.03 -7.05
N ASP A 11 12.87 0.27 -7.43
CA ASP A 11 11.81 0.63 -6.49
C ASP A 11 11.42 -0.56 -5.58
N ALA A 12 11.46 -1.79 -6.11
CA ALA A 12 11.35 -3.00 -5.29
C ALA A 12 12.46 -3.08 -4.24
N ALA A 13 13.72 -2.88 -4.64
CA ALA A 13 14.85 -2.86 -3.71
C ALA A 13 14.74 -1.71 -2.69
N HIS A 14 14.20 -0.58 -3.12
CA HIS A 14 13.95 0.57 -2.25
C HIS A 14 12.99 0.19 -1.11
N ILE A 15 11.84 -0.42 -1.39
CA ILE A 15 10.88 -0.79 -0.33
C ILE A 15 11.32 -1.98 0.53
N ARG A 16 12.13 -2.90 -0.02
CA ARG A 16 12.74 -4.02 0.72
C ARG A 16 13.84 -3.61 1.70
N SER A 17 14.39 -2.41 1.54
CA SER A 17 15.49 -1.90 2.36
C SER A 17 15.09 -0.67 3.20
N ARG A 18 13.78 -0.51 3.46
CA ARG A 18 13.21 0.63 4.16
C ARG A 18 13.77 0.78 5.58
N SER A 19 13.98 -0.33 6.29
CA SER A 19 14.50 -0.38 7.65
C SER A 19 15.92 0.18 7.77
N LEU A 20 16.72 0.11 6.69
CA LEU A 20 18.06 0.70 6.64
C LEU A 20 18.03 2.23 6.73
N ARG A 21 16.95 2.85 6.23
CA ARG A 21 16.77 4.31 6.20
C ARG A 21 15.97 4.83 7.38
N TYR A 22 15.08 4.01 7.92
CA TYR A 22 14.19 4.39 9.02
C TYR A 22 14.21 3.31 10.12
N PRO A 23 14.95 3.53 11.22
CA PRO A 23 14.99 2.59 12.34
C PRO A 23 13.58 2.26 12.87
N GLY A 24 13.27 0.96 12.98
CA GLY A 24 11.95 0.48 13.41
C GLY A 24 10.87 0.47 12.33
N ALA A 25 11.22 0.80 11.08
CA ALA A 25 10.37 0.50 9.93
C ALA A 25 10.39 -0.99 9.59
N THR A 26 9.33 -1.44 8.94
CA THR A 26 9.21 -2.80 8.40
C THR A 26 9.54 -2.73 6.92
N ASP A 27 10.45 -3.59 6.48
CA ASP A 27 10.71 -3.81 5.05
C ASP A 27 9.49 -4.43 4.39
N ILE A 28 9.23 -4.07 3.14
CA ILE A 28 8.02 -4.48 2.42
C ILE A 28 8.43 -5.27 1.19
N GLU A 29 7.84 -6.46 1.02
CA GLU A 29 7.95 -7.21 -0.22
C GLU A 29 6.95 -6.70 -1.26
N PRO A 30 7.35 -6.55 -2.53
CA PRO A 30 6.45 -6.19 -3.63
C PRO A 30 5.18 -7.05 -3.69
N ASP A 31 5.28 -8.37 -3.49
CA ASP A 31 4.12 -9.27 -3.52
C ASP A 31 3.06 -8.93 -2.46
N TRP A 32 3.48 -8.40 -1.30
CA TRP A 32 2.55 -7.95 -0.27
C TRP A 32 1.75 -6.71 -0.72
N THR A 33 2.35 -5.87 -1.57
CA THR A 33 1.66 -4.71 -2.13
C THR A 33 0.60 -5.13 -3.15
N ILE A 34 0.86 -6.18 -3.93
CA ILE A 34 -0.11 -6.77 -4.86
C ILE A 34 -1.29 -7.36 -4.09
N GLU A 35 -1.03 -8.11 -3.01
CA GLU A 35 -2.11 -8.62 -2.14
C GLU A 35 -2.94 -7.49 -1.51
N ALA A 36 -2.29 -6.43 -1.02
CA ALA A 36 -2.98 -5.29 -0.44
C ALA A 36 -3.83 -4.53 -1.47
N ALA A 37 -3.36 -4.42 -2.71
CA ALA A 37 -4.13 -3.83 -3.80
C ALA A 37 -5.34 -4.71 -4.21
N ALA A 38 -5.18 -6.03 -4.12
CA ALA A 38 -6.24 -7.00 -4.42
C ALA A 38 -7.24 -7.21 -3.28
N ASP A 39 -7.00 -6.64 -2.10
CA ASP A 39 -7.90 -6.74 -0.95
C ASP A 39 -9.29 -6.16 -1.28
N PRO A 40 -10.38 -6.96 -1.19
CA PRO A 40 -11.75 -6.47 -1.43
C PRO A 40 -12.20 -5.38 -0.45
N GLY A 41 -11.53 -5.25 0.70
CA GLY A 41 -11.74 -4.21 1.69
C GLY A 41 -10.82 -2.98 1.52
N SER A 42 -10.02 -2.93 0.45
CA SER A 42 -9.06 -1.85 0.25
C SER A 42 -9.71 -0.47 0.17
N ILE A 43 -9.01 0.53 0.69
CA ILE A 43 -9.34 1.94 0.51
C ILE A 43 -8.48 2.48 -0.62
N VAL A 44 -9.14 3.06 -1.62
CA VAL A 44 -8.49 3.74 -2.74
C VAL A 44 -8.72 5.24 -2.59
N ARG A 45 -7.65 6.03 -2.70
CA ARG A 45 -7.71 7.49 -2.78
C ARG A 45 -7.02 7.92 -4.07
N ASP A 46 -7.82 8.49 -4.95
CA ASP A 46 -7.42 8.94 -6.28
C ASP A 46 -7.93 10.37 -6.48
N PRO A 47 -7.05 11.40 -6.45
CA PRO A 47 -5.62 11.29 -6.18
C PRO A 47 -5.31 11.02 -4.70
N ASP A 48 -4.09 10.60 -4.39
CA ASP A 48 -3.55 10.59 -3.04
C ASP A 48 -3.65 12.02 -2.48
N PRO A 49 -4.34 12.23 -1.33
CA PRO A 49 -4.48 13.56 -0.73
C PRO A 49 -3.16 14.27 -0.43
N LYS A 50 -2.04 13.52 -0.38
CA LYS A 50 -0.70 14.08 -0.15
C LYS A 50 0.13 14.24 -1.43
N SER A 51 -0.35 13.77 -2.58
CA SER A 51 0.39 13.86 -3.83
C SER A 51 0.27 15.24 -4.46
N ARG A 52 1.37 15.72 -5.04
CA ARG A 52 1.41 16.92 -5.90
C ARG A 52 1.28 16.58 -7.39
N VAL A 53 1.38 15.29 -7.72
CA VAL A 53 1.46 14.75 -9.09
C VAL A 53 0.40 13.67 -9.34
N ALA A 54 -0.73 13.75 -8.61
CA ALA A 54 -1.91 12.89 -8.79
C ALA A 54 -1.72 11.36 -8.67
N TYR A 55 -0.61 10.88 -8.09
CA TYR A 55 -0.48 9.46 -7.68
C TYR A 55 -1.69 8.92 -6.90
N VAL A 56 -1.93 7.61 -6.95
CA VAL A 56 -3.02 6.94 -6.24
C VAL A 56 -2.49 6.30 -4.96
N ARG A 57 -3.26 6.41 -3.86
CA ARG A 57 -2.99 5.68 -2.62
C ARG A 57 -3.94 4.50 -2.47
N LEU A 58 -3.37 3.32 -2.29
CA LEU A 58 -4.07 2.09 -1.93
C LEU A 58 -3.74 1.71 -0.48
N ILE A 59 -4.73 1.30 0.29
CA ILE A 59 -4.57 0.81 1.67
C ILE A 59 -5.34 -0.50 1.79
N GLY A 60 -4.65 -1.61 1.99
CA GLY A 60 -5.29 -2.93 2.06
C GLY A 60 -4.48 -3.93 2.85
N TYR A 61 -5.11 -5.04 3.23
CA TYR A 61 -4.48 -6.10 3.99
C TYR A 61 -3.74 -7.07 3.09
N SER A 62 -2.47 -7.34 3.41
CA SER A 62 -1.73 -8.46 2.85
C SER A 62 -1.77 -9.64 3.81
N LYS A 63 -2.15 -10.80 3.27
CA LYS A 63 -2.20 -12.05 4.02
C LYS A 63 -0.79 -12.56 4.31
N ALA A 64 0.11 -12.47 3.35
CA ALA A 64 1.51 -12.87 3.52
C ALA A 64 2.24 -11.96 4.52
N ALA A 65 1.99 -10.65 4.49
CA ALA A 65 2.56 -9.72 5.47
C ALA A 65 1.92 -9.84 6.86
N GLY A 66 0.63 -10.23 6.92
CA GLY A 66 -0.15 -10.28 8.16
C GLY A 66 -0.57 -8.90 8.68
N PHE A 67 -0.47 -7.84 7.88
CA PHE A 67 -0.84 -6.47 8.26
C PHE A 67 -1.32 -5.64 7.06
N VAL A 68 -1.90 -4.47 7.37
CA VAL A 68 -2.34 -3.50 6.37
C VAL A 68 -1.13 -2.75 5.80
N VAL A 69 -1.05 -2.69 4.48
CA VAL A 69 0.00 -2.04 3.70
C VAL A 69 -0.60 -0.84 2.98
N THR A 70 0.11 0.28 3.02
CA THR A 70 -0.16 1.44 2.17
C THR A 70 0.79 1.40 0.99
N VAL A 71 0.24 1.55 -0.21
CA VAL A 71 0.96 1.56 -1.49
C VAL A 71 0.64 2.86 -2.22
N ILE A 72 1.67 3.53 -2.73
CA ILE A 72 1.53 4.65 -3.65
C ILE A 72 1.89 4.15 -5.04
N ILE A 73 1.00 4.37 -6.00
CA ILE A 73 1.17 3.93 -7.38
C ILE A 73 1.06 5.12 -8.33
N ASP A 74 1.80 5.06 -9.44
CA ASP A 74 1.58 5.93 -10.58
C ASP A 74 0.36 5.43 -11.38
N PRO A 75 -0.71 6.23 -11.54
CA PRO A 75 -1.86 5.80 -12.32
C PRO A 75 -1.59 5.73 -13.83
N GLU A 76 -0.50 6.32 -14.36
CA GLU A 76 -0.19 6.29 -15.79
C GLU A 76 0.16 4.89 -16.28
N ASP A 77 0.90 4.11 -15.47
CA ASP A 77 1.39 2.78 -15.83
C ASP A 77 1.26 1.72 -14.72
N ALA A 78 0.59 2.06 -13.61
CA ALA A 78 0.42 1.22 -12.43
C ALA A 78 1.73 0.80 -11.74
N SER A 79 2.85 1.50 -11.99
CA SER A 79 4.10 1.26 -11.28
C SER A 79 3.99 1.64 -9.79
N GLY A 80 4.63 0.86 -8.94
CA GLY A 80 4.75 1.15 -7.51
C GLY A 80 5.80 2.23 -7.26
N VAL A 81 5.40 3.33 -6.59
CA VAL A 81 6.30 4.43 -6.22
C VAL A 81 6.93 4.21 -4.84
N THR A 82 6.12 3.79 -3.86
CA THR A 82 6.62 3.43 -2.51
C THR A 82 5.55 2.71 -1.71
N ALA A 83 5.96 1.96 -0.68
CA ALA A 83 5.05 1.26 0.22
C ALA A 83 5.54 1.27 1.67
N TRP A 84 4.59 1.13 2.60
CA TRP A 84 4.88 1.01 4.03
C TRP A 84 3.76 0.30 4.80
N LYS A 85 4.10 -0.27 5.96
CA LYS A 85 3.13 -0.77 6.93
C LYS A 85 2.23 0.36 7.44
N THR A 86 0.92 0.26 7.20
CA THR A 86 -0.05 1.28 7.56
C THR A 86 -0.16 1.44 9.07
N ARG A 87 -0.28 2.69 9.54
CA ARG A 87 -0.44 3.06 10.95
C ARG A 87 -1.37 4.28 11.06
N GLY A 88 -1.79 4.60 12.28
CA GLY A 88 -2.53 5.84 12.57
C GLY A 88 -3.93 5.88 11.96
N ALA A 89 -4.33 7.04 11.44
CA ALA A 89 -5.67 7.29 10.92
C ALA A 89 -6.05 6.36 9.76
N ASP A 90 -5.12 6.12 8.83
CA ASP A 90 -5.34 5.23 7.69
C ASP A 90 -5.62 3.78 8.14
N LEU A 91 -4.92 3.30 9.18
CA LEU A 91 -5.17 1.97 9.74
C LEU A 91 -6.51 1.91 10.46
N ARG A 92 -6.86 2.94 11.24
CA ARG A 92 -8.15 3.00 11.94
C ARG A 92 -9.32 2.99 10.95
N GLU A 93 -9.25 3.82 9.91
CA GLU A 93 -10.29 3.86 8.88
C GLU A 93 -10.47 2.51 8.18
N TYR A 94 -9.36 1.84 7.82
CA TYR A 94 -9.42 0.50 7.24
C TYR A 94 -10.13 -0.51 8.15
N LEU A 95 -9.77 -0.52 9.44
CA LEU A 95 -10.37 -1.43 10.42
C LEU A 95 -11.85 -1.14 10.64
N ASP A 96 -12.24 0.14 10.76
CA ASP A 96 -13.63 0.55 10.93
C ASP A 96 -14.50 0.13 9.74
N ARG A 97 -13.99 0.28 8.50
CA ARG A 97 -14.67 -0.17 7.28
C ARG A 97 -14.77 -1.69 7.21
N LYS A 98 -13.73 -2.39 7.67
CA LYS A 98 -13.73 -3.86 7.71
C LYS A 98 -14.79 -4.38 8.68
N GLU A 99 -14.91 -3.78 9.87
CA GLU A 99 -15.92 -4.16 10.86
C GLU A 99 -17.36 -3.96 10.33
N GLN A 100 -17.64 -2.81 9.72
CA GLN A 100 -18.96 -2.50 9.14
C GLN A 100 -19.39 -3.44 8.00
N ARG A 101 -18.46 -4.14 7.36
CA ARG A 101 -18.76 -5.12 6.30
C ARG A 101 -19.06 -6.51 6.84
N HIS A 102 -18.70 -6.78 8.08
CA HIS A 102 -18.85 -8.10 8.72
C HIS A 102 -19.92 -8.12 9.82
N GLY A 103 -20.55 -6.99 10.14
CA GLY A 103 -21.74 -6.88 10.98
C GLY A 103 -23.02 -6.89 10.15
#